data_AF-A0A2T9YE37-F1
#
_entry.id   AF-A0A2T9YE37-F1
#
_cell.length_a   1.000
_cell.length_b   1.000
_cell.length_c   1.000
_cell.angle_alpha   90.00
_cell.angle_beta   90.00
_cell.angle_gamma   90.00
#
_symmetry.space_group_name_H-M   'P 1'
#
loop_
_entity.id
_entity.type
_entity.pdbx_description
1 polymer ?
#
loop_
_entity_poly.entity_id
_entity_poly.type
_entity_poly.pdbx_seq_one_letter_code
_entity_poly.pdbx_strand_id
1 'polypeptide(L)'
;MSNSENSRNLELKFETSVAPRAPERADSRFSTFCTRNNMKTHCATDPVGQDSDLSVFKKPVLGPLPPFGKQMRSAFALNPNNLFMNGGSYGSLPKYVVESFEYYSRCAEYNPDRFLDFSMRPLFYATLERISPYVGCKDFSQLTFCSNGSGAVNTVLRSLDFGKGDVIVRFNTTYGGCYNAISYIGDRTGATVVEIPMNLPCSNQNIIDSAKTTIEQIANSPDLKLKFAI
;
A
#
# COMPACT_ATOMS: atom_id res chain seq x y z
N MET A 1 -33.74 8.63 46.00
CA MET A 1 -34.34 7.83 44.92
C MET A 1 -33.70 8.27 43.62
N SER A 2 -32.70 7.51 43.18
CA SER A 2 -31.95 7.71 41.94
C SER A 2 -32.80 7.27 40.75
N ASN A 3 -32.91 8.08 39.71
CA ASN A 3 -33.29 7.61 38.39
C ASN A 3 -32.26 8.11 37.38
N SER A 4 -31.49 7.14 36.89
CA SER A 4 -30.45 7.23 35.88
C SER A 4 -31.04 7.54 34.50
N GLU A 5 -30.44 8.50 33.82
CA GLU A 5 -30.68 8.80 32.40
C GLU A 5 -30.19 7.66 31.51
N ASN A 6 -31.10 7.16 30.67
CA ASN A 6 -30.90 6.05 29.76
C ASN A 6 -30.30 6.58 28.45
N SER A 7 -28.97 6.71 28.39
CA SER A 7 -28.22 7.05 27.18
C SER A 7 -28.19 5.82 26.26
N ARG A 8 -29.04 5.81 25.24
CA ARG A 8 -29.03 4.78 24.19
C ARG A 8 -27.80 4.98 23.30
N ASN A 9 -26.78 4.15 23.52
CA ASN A 9 -25.69 3.93 22.57
C ASN A 9 -26.26 3.40 21.24
N LEU A 10 -26.23 4.21 20.20
CA LEU A 10 -26.44 3.79 18.82
C LEU A 10 -25.13 3.18 18.30
N GLU A 11 -24.95 1.88 18.46
CA GLU A 11 -23.95 1.11 17.71
C GLU A 11 -24.39 1.03 16.24
N LEU A 12 -23.71 1.80 15.38
CA LEU A 12 -23.80 1.65 13.92
C LEU A 12 -23.11 0.34 13.51
N LYS A 13 -23.90 -0.72 13.36
CA LYS A 13 -23.46 -1.97 12.73
C LYS A 13 -23.38 -1.76 11.23
N PHE A 14 -22.18 -1.77 10.68
CA PHE A 14 -21.95 -1.91 9.24
C PHE A 14 -22.26 -3.36 8.83
N GLU A 15 -23.47 -3.63 8.38
CA GLU A 15 -23.79 -4.88 7.69
C GLU A 15 -23.20 -4.84 6.28
N THR A 16 -22.02 -5.45 6.12
CA THR A 16 -21.49 -5.81 4.82
C THR A 16 -22.21 -7.08 4.36
N SER A 17 -23.25 -6.93 3.52
CA SER A 17 -23.99 -8.06 2.94
C SER A 17 -23.25 -8.75 1.78
N VAL A 18 -21.91 -8.78 1.84
CA VAL A 18 -21.10 -9.69 1.03
C VAL A 18 -20.84 -10.91 1.91
N ALA A 19 -21.56 -12.00 1.65
CA ALA A 19 -21.23 -13.28 2.26
C ALA A 19 -19.72 -13.52 2.10
N PRO A 20 -18.97 -13.85 3.17
CA PRO A 20 -17.56 -14.16 3.04
C PRO A 20 -17.45 -15.36 2.10
N ARG A 21 -17.04 -15.11 0.87
CA ARG A 21 -16.58 -16.18 -0.01
C ARG A 21 -15.38 -16.74 0.71
N ALA A 22 -15.52 -17.96 1.24
CA ALA A 22 -14.40 -18.69 1.82
C ALA A 22 -13.22 -18.58 0.85
N PRO A 23 -11.97 -18.44 1.33
CA PRO A 23 -10.81 -18.48 0.47
C PRO A 23 -10.61 -19.92 -0.04
N GLU A 24 -11.53 -20.39 -0.88
CA GLU A 24 -11.31 -21.60 -1.65
C GLU A 24 -10.25 -21.27 -2.70
N ARG A 25 -9.02 -21.65 -2.33
CA ARG A 25 -7.74 -21.53 -3.06
C ARG A 25 -7.02 -20.18 -2.90
N ALA A 26 -6.60 -19.88 -1.66
CA ALA A 26 -5.17 -19.59 -1.51
C ALA A 26 -4.42 -20.82 -2.06
N ASP A 27 -3.67 -20.66 -3.15
CA ASP A 27 -3.10 -21.75 -3.95
C ASP A 27 -2.44 -22.80 -3.04
N SER A 28 -3.06 -23.98 -2.93
CA SER A 28 -2.58 -25.07 -2.07
C SER A 28 -1.15 -25.48 -2.43
N ARG A 29 -0.69 -25.15 -3.65
CA ARG A 29 0.68 -25.36 -4.11
C ARG A 29 1.70 -24.50 -3.37
N PHE A 30 1.36 -23.30 -2.89
CA PHE A 30 2.29 -22.43 -2.17
C PHE A 30 2.49 -22.87 -0.73
N SER A 31 1.39 -23.16 0.00
CA SER A 31 1.47 -23.78 1.32
C SER A 31 2.23 -25.11 1.26
N THR A 32 2.01 -25.91 0.20
CA THR A 32 2.76 -27.15 -0.02
C THR A 32 4.23 -26.88 -0.36
N PHE A 33 4.56 -25.86 -1.16
CA PHE A 33 5.95 -25.52 -1.52
C PHE A 33 6.76 -25.03 -0.30
N CYS A 34 6.19 -24.14 0.50
CA CYS A 34 6.84 -23.61 1.70
C CYS A 34 7.06 -24.69 2.77
N THR A 35 6.05 -25.54 2.99
CA THR A 35 6.13 -26.64 3.96
C THR A 35 7.07 -27.77 3.50
N ARG A 36 7.12 -28.06 2.19
CA ARG A 36 7.92 -29.16 1.63
C ARG A 36 9.43 -28.85 1.59
N ASN A 37 9.82 -27.57 1.55
CA ASN A 37 11.22 -27.16 1.41
C ASN A 37 11.87 -26.65 2.71
N ASN A 38 11.16 -26.69 3.85
CA ASN A 38 11.69 -26.28 5.16
C ASN A 38 12.41 -24.90 5.12
N MET A 39 11.91 -23.98 4.30
CA MET A 39 12.54 -22.66 4.11
C MET A 39 12.32 -21.84 5.37
N LYS A 40 13.40 -21.51 6.07
CA LYS A 40 13.39 -20.52 7.16
C LYS A 40 12.99 -19.17 6.55
N THR A 41 11.75 -18.76 6.79
CA THR A 41 11.13 -17.58 6.16
C THR A 41 11.71 -16.23 6.65
N HIS A 42 12.64 -16.26 7.60
CA HIS A 42 13.33 -15.09 8.14
C HIS A 42 14.69 -14.77 7.50
N CYS A 43 15.18 -15.56 6.54
CA CYS A 43 16.44 -15.28 5.86
C CYS A 43 16.21 -14.45 4.59
N ALA A 44 17.09 -13.47 4.34
CA ALA A 44 17.12 -12.74 3.08
C ALA A 44 17.31 -13.74 1.94
N THR A 45 16.24 -14.02 1.20
CA THR A 45 16.26 -14.95 0.08
C THR A 45 17.21 -14.39 -0.98
N ASP A 46 18.25 -15.16 -1.28
CA ASP A 46 19.20 -14.88 -2.32
C ASP A 46 18.87 -15.78 -3.51
N PRO A 47 18.71 -15.27 -4.74
CA PRO A 47 18.47 -16.12 -5.89
C PRO A 47 19.61 -17.13 -6.11
N VAL A 48 20.83 -16.86 -5.63
CA VAL A 48 21.96 -17.82 -5.66
C VAL A 48 21.65 -19.12 -4.91
N GLY A 49 20.80 -19.07 -3.86
CA GLY A 49 20.37 -20.28 -3.15
C GLY A 49 19.44 -21.18 -3.96
N GLN A 50 18.91 -20.70 -5.07
CA GLN A 50 17.98 -21.41 -5.96
C GLN A 50 18.61 -21.72 -7.33
N ASP A 51 19.57 -20.90 -7.74
CA ASP A 51 20.36 -21.05 -8.95
C ASP A 51 21.83 -20.74 -8.67
N SER A 52 22.66 -21.78 -8.57
CA SER A 52 24.08 -21.67 -8.28
C SER A 52 24.85 -20.90 -9.35
N ASP A 53 24.34 -20.85 -10.59
CA ASP A 53 25.02 -20.19 -11.71
C ASP A 53 25.02 -18.66 -11.53
N LEU A 54 24.10 -18.14 -10.71
CA LEU A 54 24.04 -16.73 -10.33
C LEU A 54 25.19 -16.29 -9.42
N SER A 55 26.00 -17.22 -8.91
CA SER A 55 27.20 -16.91 -8.11
C SER A 55 28.24 -16.08 -8.86
N VAL A 56 28.11 -15.96 -10.18
CA VAL A 56 28.89 -15.02 -11.01
C VAL A 56 28.66 -13.56 -10.61
N PHE A 57 27.48 -13.22 -10.06
CA PHE A 57 27.19 -11.88 -9.56
C PHE A 57 27.47 -11.80 -8.07
N LYS A 58 28.25 -10.79 -7.69
CA LYS A 58 28.52 -10.51 -6.28
C LYS A 58 27.36 -9.71 -5.68
N LYS A 59 26.67 -10.31 -4.72
CA LYS A 59 25.67 -9.59 -3.92
C LYS A 59 26.32 -8.45 -3.13
N PRO A 60 25.75 -7.24 -3.15
CA PRO A 60 26.24 -6.14 -2.33
C PRO A 60 26.06 -6.46 -0.84
N VAL A 61 27.03 -6.04 -0.03
CA VAL A 61 27.00 -6.19 1.43
C VAL A 61 26.86 -4.81 2.04
N LEU A 62 25.89 -4.65 2.94
CA LEU A 62 25.69 -3.39 3.63
C LEU A 62 26.86 -3.17 4.61
N GLY A 63 27.68 -2.16 4.33
CA GLY A 63 28.75 -1.72 5.22
C GLY A 63 28.23 -0.93 6.44
N PRO A 64 29.14 -0.45 7.31
CA PRO A 64 28.76 0.41 8.43
C PRO A 64 28.12 1.70 7.93
N LEU A 65 26.99 2.08 8.55
CA LEU A 65 26.26 3.30 8.20
C LEU A 65 26.80 4.51 8.99
N PRO A 66 27.00 5.66 8.34
CA PRO A 66 27.27 6.91 9.06
C PRO A 66 26.11 7.30 9.97
N PRO A 67 26.32 8.13 11.01
CA PRO A 67 25.23 8.64 11.82
C PRO A 67 24.32 9.58 11.01
N PHE A 68 23.10 9.80 11.51
CA PHE A 68 22.14 10.73 10.91
C PHE A 68 22.69 12.17 10.79
N GLY A 69 22.03 12.96 9.94
CA GLY A 69 22.42 14.32 9.61
C GLY A 69 23.34 14.39 8.39
N LYS A 70 24.23 15.39 8.35
CA LYS A 70 25.09 15.67 7.18
C LYS A 70 25.95 14.47 6.76
N GLN A 71 26.40 13.65 7.72
CA GLN A 71 27.29 12.51 7.46
C GLN A 71 26.59 11.39 6.67
N MET A 72 25.31 11.13 6.97
CA MET A 72 24.47 10.15 6.26
C MET A 72 24.37 10.43 4.76
N ARG A 73 24.57 11.69 4.33
CA ARG A 73 24.54 12.05 2.91
C ARG A 73 25.53 11.24 2.06
N SER A 74 26.66 10.83 2.63
CA SER A 74 27.67 10.02 1.94
C SER A 74 27.15 8.64 1.50
N ALA A 75 26.09 8.13 2.14
CA ALA A 75 25.42 6.88 1.79
C ALA A 75 24.51 7.02 0.55
N PHE A 76 24.26 8.23 0.05
CA PHE A 76 23.42 8.50 -1.12
C PHE A 76 24.24 8.99 -2.31
N ALA A 77 23.71 8.80 -3.51
CA ALA A 77 24.30 9.31 -4.76
C ALA A 77 23.84 10.74 -5.11
N LEU A 78 23.56 11.58 -4.09
CA LEU A 78 23.09 12.95 -4.31
C LEU A 78 24.24 13.88 -4.73
N ASN A 79 23.98 14.79 -5.66
CA ASN A 79 24.95 15.81 -6.09
C ASN A 79 25.45 16.62 -4.88
N PRO A 80 26.76 16.63 -4.56
CA PRO A 80 27.28 17.32 -3.37
C PRO A 80 27.06 18.83 -3.39
N ASN A 81 26.88 19.42 -4.57
CA ASN A 81 26.68 20.85 -4.76
C ASN A 81 25.19 21.27 -4.72
N ASN A 82 24.27 20.32 -4.51
CA ASN A 82 22.83 20.60 -4.46
C ASN A 82 22.23 20.24 -3.09
N LEU A 83 21.52 21.18 -2.47
CA LEU A 83 20.75 20.90 -1.26
C LEU A 83 19.42 20.24 -1.62
N PHE A 84 19.38 18.92 -1.52
CA PHE A 84 18.18 18.14 -1.79
C PHE A 84 17.16 18.29 -0.64
N MET A 85 16.19 19.19 -0.80
CA MET A 85 15.16 19.48 0.20
C MET A 85 13.83 18.76 -0.04
N ASN A 86 13.56 18.33 -1.28
CA ASN A 86 12.28 17.73 -1.67
C ASN A 86 12.33 16.18 -1.65
N GLY A 87 12.75 15.62 -0.52
CA GLY A 87 12.79 14.16 -0.35
C GLY A 87 11.42 13.49 -0.41
N GLY A 88 10.34 14.23 -0.10
CA GLY A 88 8.97 13.70 -0.06
C GLY A 88 8.29 13.51 -1.41
N SER A 89 8.87 14.01 -2.52
CA SER A 89 8.25 13.91 -3.85
C SER A 89 8.62 12.61 -4.56
N TYR A 90 9.88 12.45 -4.97
CA TYR A 90 10.35 11.26 -5.70
C TYR A 90 11.30 10.38 -4.86
N GLY A 91 11.73 10.87 -3.70
CA GLY A 91 12.71 10.17 -2.86
C GLY A 91 14.12 10.12 -3.46
N SER A 92 14.99 9.37 -2.79
CA SER A 92 16.30 8.96 -3.30
C SER A 92 16.71 7.66 -2.64
N LEU A 93 17.33 6.76 -3.40
CA LEU A 93 17.82 5.48 -2.90
C LEU A 93 19.23 5.65 -2.30
N PRO A 94 19.52 5.07 -1.12
CA PRO A 94 20.89 4.86 -0.68
C PRO A 94 21.66 4.02 -1.72
N LYS A 95 22.98 4.24 -1.84
CA LYS A 95 23.85 3.53 -2.80
C LYS A 95 23.72 2.00 -2.68
N TYR A 96 23.68 1.48 -1.46
CA TYR A 96 23.47 0.04 -1.22
C TYR A 96 22.17 -0.50 -1.84
N VAL A 97 21.09 0.30 -1.85
CA VAL A 97 19.81 -0.11 -2.45
C VAL A 97 19.90 -0.08 -3.97
N VAL A 98 20.61 0.89 -4.54
CA VAL A 98 20.90 0.95 -5.99
C VAL A 98 21.72 -0.28 -6.42
N GLU A 99 22.80 -0.58 -5.70
CA GLU A 99 23.63 -1.76 -5.96
C GLU A 99 22.83 -3.06 -5.82
N SER A 100 21.91 -3.13 -4.84
CA SER A 100 21.04 -4.29 -4.67
C SER A 100 20.06 -4.45 -5.83
N PHE A 101 19.47 -3.35 -6.29
CA PHE A 101 18.61 -3.34 -7.47
C PHE A 101 19.38 -3.86 -8.70
N GLU A 102 20.57 -3.32 -8.96
CA GLU A 102 21.43 -3.76 -10.07
C GLU A 102 21.79 -5.25 -9.98
N TYR A 103 22.08 -5.75 -8.77
CA TYR A 103 22.34 -7.17 -8.54
C TYR A 103 21.14 -8.04 -8.95
N TYR A 104 19.93 -7.75 -8.44
CA TYR A 104 18.75 -8.54 -8.78
C TYR A 104 18.35 -8.40 -10.25
N SER A 105 18.55 -7.22 -10.86
CA SER A 105 18.33 -7.05 -12.30
C SER A 105 19.26 -7.93 -13.12
N ARG A 106 20.56 -7.99 -12.79
CA ARG A 106 21.50 -8.88 -13.49
C ARG A 106 21.14 -10.35 -13.30
N CYS A 107 20.74 -10.75 -12.09
CA CYS A 107 20.26 -12.11 -11.85
C CYS A 107 19.04 -12.47 -12.70
N ALA A 108 18.11 -11.52 -12.85
CA ALA A 108 16.93 -11.70 -13.70
C ALA A 108 17.31 -11.85 -15.18
N GLU A 109 18.22 -11.02 -15.70
CA GLU A 109 18.63 -11.07 -17.11
C GLU A 109 19.52 -12.26 -17.46
N TYR A 110 20.22 -12.85 -16.49
CA TYR A 110 21.15 -13.95 -16.77
C TYR A 110 20.44 -15.23 -17.20
N ASN A 111 19.31 -15.54 -16.56
CA ASN A 111 18.45 -16.69 -16.88
C ASN A 111 16.97 -16.28 -16.74
N PRO A 112 16.38 -15.51 -17.66
CA PRO A 112 15.09 -14.83 -17.47
C PRO A 112 13.92 -15.77 -17.19
N ASP A 113 13.78 -16.85 -17.97
CA ASP A 113 12.71 -17.83 -17.77
C ASP A 113 12.82 -18.49 -16.40
N ARG A 114 14.03 -18.94 -16.04
CA ARG A 114 14.30 -19.59 -14.75
C ARG A 114 14.06 -18.62 -13.59
N PHE A 115 14.51 -17.38 -13.71
CA PHE A 115 14.34 -16.39 -12.66
C PHE A 115 12.86 -16.07 -12.43
N LEU A 116 12.08 -15.87 -13.50
CA LEU A 116 10.65 -15.58 -13.39
C LEU A 116 9.84 -16.76 -12.85
N ASP A 117 10.13 -17.97 -13.33
CA ASP A 117 9.39 -19.17 -12.94
C ASP A 117 9.71 -19.64 -11.52
N PHE A 118 10.98 -19.56 -11.11
CA PHE A 118 11.44 -20.18 -9.86
C PHE A 118 11.89 -19.16 -8.81
N SER A 119 12.59 -18.09 -9.19
CA SER A 119 13.23 -17.18 -8.21
C SER A 119 12.37 -15.99 -7.78
N MET A 120 11.61 -15.40 -8.71
CA MET A 120 10.85 -14.18 -8.45
C MET A 120 9.77 -14.37 -7.39
N ARG A 121 8.98 -15.45 -7.46
CA ARG A 121 7.87 -15.67 -6.51
C ARG A 121 8.35 -15.85 -5.06
N PRO A 122 9.35 -16.71 -4.76
CA PRO A 122 9.90 -16.79 -3.40
C PRO A 122 10.47 -15.45 -2.90
N LEU A 123 11.17 -14.70 -3.76
CA LEU A 123 11.68 -13.37 -3.41
C LEU A 123 10.54 -12.40 -3.07
N PHE A 124 9.47 -12.40 -3.86
CA PHE A 124 8.28 -11.56 -3.66
C PHE A 124 7.65 -11.80 -2.29
N TYR A 125 7.32 -13.07 -1.98
CA TYR A 125 6.66 -13.40 -0.70
C TYR A 125 7.56 -13.21 0.51
N ALA A 126 8.85 -13.57 0.42
CA ALA A 126 9.79 -13.29 1.50
C ALA A 126 9.92 -11.78 1.77
N THR A 127 9.81 -10.94 0.73
CA THR A 127 9.81 -9.49 0.90
C THR A 127 8.52 -9.00 1.57
N LEU A 128 7.35 -9.53 1.18
CA LEU A 128 6.08 -9.20 1.84
C LEU A 128 6.07 -9.61 3.32
N GLU A 129 6.55 -10.80 3.64
CA GLU A 129 6.65 -11.26 5.03
C GLU A 129 7.62 -10.39 5.84
N ARG A 130 8.72 -9.95 5.24
CA ARG A 130 9.68 -9.06 5.91
C ARG A 130 9.12 -7.66 6.16
N ILE A 131 8.31 -7.12 5.25
CA ILE A 131 7.75 -5.76 5.38
C ILE A 131 6.49 -5.72 6.25
N SER A 132 5.77 -6.84 6.38
CA SER A 132 4.48 -6.87 7.09
C SER A 132 4.56 -6.33 8.53
N PRO A 133 5.56 -6.69 9.36
CA PRO A 133 5.66 -6.17 10.72
C PRO A 133 5.96 -4.66 10.72
N TYR A 134 6.74 -4.18 9.74
CA TYR A 134 7.10 -2.78 9.62
C TYR A 134 5.89 -1.88 9.32
N VAL A 135 4.93 -2.38 8.52
CA VAL A 135 3.69 -1.66 8.21
C VAL A 135 2.53 -1.99 9.16
N GLY A 136 2.78 -2.74 10.23
CA GLY A 136 1.75 -3.13 11.21
C GLY A 136 0.74 -4.16 10.71
N CYS A 137 1.06 -4.90 9.64
CA CYS A 137 0.21 -5.95 9.09
C CYS A 137 0.63 -7.33 9.63
N LYS A 138 -0.28 -7.99 10.36
CA LYS A 138 -0.01 -9.30 11.00
C LYS A 138 0.07 -10.44 9.99
N ASP A 139 -0.72 -10.38 8.92
CA ASP A 139 -0.80 -11.41 7.89
C ASP A 139 -0.28 -10.83 6.57
N PHE A 140 0.92 -11.25 6.15
CA PHE A 140 1.55 -10.76 4.94
C PHE A 140 0.75 -11.08 3.66
N SER A 141 -0.16 -12.05 3.70
CA SER A 141 -1.03 -12.38 2.55
C SER A 141 -2.04 -11.27 2.22
N GLN A 142 -2.24 -10.31 3.14
CA GLN A 142 -3.05 -9.12 2.94
C GLN A 142 -2.27 -7.98 2.25
N LEU A 143 -0.99 -8.19 1.95
CA LEU A 143 -0.13 -7.21 1.29
C LEU A 143 0.20 -7.62 -0.13
N THR A 144 0.42 -6.62 -0.98
CA THR A 144 0.94 -6.80 -2.33
C THR A 144 1.75 -5.58 -2.74
N PHE A 145 2.55 -5.71 -3.80
CA PHE A 145 3.27 -4.58 -4.38
C PHE A 145 2.43 -3.92 -5.49
N CYS A 146 2.33 -2.60 -5.43
CA CYS A 146 1.77 -1.77 -6.49
C CYS A 146 2.89 -0.92 -7.09
N SER A 147 2.75 -0.54 -8.37
CA SER A 147 3.76 0.27 -9.07
C SER A 147 3.95 1.66 -8.46
N ASN A 148 2.88 2.27 -7.94
CA ASN A 148 2.89 3.54 -7.19
C ASN A 148 1.53 3.78 -6.52
N GLY A 149 1.45 4.84 -5.70
CA GLY A 149 0.22 5.19 -4.96
C GLY A 149 -0.98 5.52 -5.86
N SER A 150 -0.76 6.22 -6.98
CA SER A 150 -1.86 6.52 -7.92
C SER A 150 -2.40 5.25 -8.57
N GLY A 151 -1.51 4.34 -9.00
CA GLY A 151 -1.88 3.03 -9.53
C GLY A 151 -2.67 2.20 -8.53
N ALA A 152 -2.24 2.17 -7.26
CA ALA A 152 -2.95 1.46 -6.19
C ALA A 152 -4.39 1.95 -6.01
N VAL A 153 -4.61 3.27 -5.93
CA VAL A 153 -5.96 3.86 -5.82
C VAL A 153 -6.81 3.52 -7.04
N ASN A 154 -6.22 3.61 -8.24
CA ASN A 154 -6.88 3.25 -9.49
C ASN A 154 -7.31 1.78 -9.53
N THR A 155 -6.49 0.87 -9.00
CA THR A 155 -6.83 -0.56 -8.88
C THR A 155 -8.04 -0.78 -7.98
N VAL A 156 -8.05 -0.17 -6.79
CA VAL A 156 -9.18 -0.30 -5.84
C VAL A 156 -10.46 0.26 -6.45
N LEU A 157 -10.41 1.50 -6.96
CA LEU A 157 -11.59 2.16 -7.53
C LEU A 157 -12.18 1.39 -8.72
N ARG A 158 -11.35 0.81 -9.60
CA ARG A 158 -11.86 0.02 -10.74
C ARG A 158 -12.27 -1.41 -10.39
N SER A 159 -11.99 -1.88 -9.18
CA SER A 159 -12.43 -3.19 -8.70
C SER A 159 -13.81 -3.18 -8.05
N LEU A 160 -14.35 -1.99 -7.77
CA LEU A 160 -15.65 -1.79 -7.17
C LEU A 160 -16.67 -1.38 -8.24
N ASP A 161 -17.87 -1.95 -8.16
CA ASP A 161 -18.97 -1.58 -9.05
C ASP A 161 -19.62 -0.30 -8.55
N PHE A 162 -19.53 0.80 -9.29
CA PHE A 162 -20.23 2.06 -8.96
C PHE A 162 -21.41 2.29 -9.90
N GLY A 163 -22.42 3.02 -9.43
CA GLY A 163 -23.56 3.44 -10.24
C GLY A 163 -24.22 4.72 -9.76
N LYS A 164 -25.30 5.10 -10.42
CA LYS A 164 -26.13 6.25 -10.01
C LYS A 164 -26.64 6.05 -8.58
N GLY A 165 -26.53 7.09 -7.76
CA GLY A 165 -26.91 7.06 -6.34
C GLY A 165 -25.76 6.65 -5.41
N ASP A 166 -24.69 6.03 -5.91
CA ASP A 166 -23.50 5.81 -5.10
C ASP A 166 -22.72 7.12 -4.92
N VAL A 167 -22.14 7.30 -3.73
CA VAL A 167 -21.32 8.46 -3.37
C VAL A 167 -19.89 8.03 -3.08
N ILE A 168 -18.95 8.75 -3.68
CA ILE A 168 -17.52 8.69 -3.37
C ILE A 168 -17.14 9.98 -2.67
N VAL A 169 -16.64 9.89 -1.43
CA VAL A 169 -16.22 11.04 -0.65
C VAL A 169 -14.70 11.18 -0.69
N ARG A 170 -14.21 12.41 -0.80
CA ARG A 170 -12.79 12.72 -0.64
C ARG A 170 -12.56 14.05 0.06
N PHE A 171 -11.35 14.31 0.54
CA PHE A 171 -10.97 15.65 1.00
C PHE A 171 -10.54 16.56 -0.16
N ASN A 172 -10.68 17.88 -0.02
CA ASN A 172 -10.16 18.85 -0.98
C ASN A 172 -8.62 18.86 -1.07
N THR A 173 -7.93 18.24 -0.11
CA THR A 173 -6.47 18.06 -0.05
C THR A 173 -5.99 16.73 -0.64
N THR A 174 -6.88 15.90 -1.19
CA THR A 174 -6.52 14.63 -1.83
C THR A 174 -5.55 14.87 -3.00
N TYR A 175 -4.51 14.02 -3.09
CA TYR A 175 -3.50 14.10 -4.14
C TYR A 175 -4.11 14.11 -5.54
N GLY A 176 -3.64 15.00 -6.42
CA GLY A 176 -4.23 15.25 -7.74
C GLY A 176 -4.37 14.00 -8.63
N GLY A 177 -3.44 13.04 -8.54
CA GLY A 177 -3.56 11.75 -9.26
C GLY A 177 -4.76 10.92 -8.78
N CYS A 178 -5.01 10.91 -7.47
CA CYS A 178 -6.16 10.24 -6.86
C CYS A 178 -7.46 11.01 -7.14
N TYR A 179 -7.40 12.34 -7.09
CA TYR A 179 -8.51 13.24 -7.46
C TYR A 179 -9.04 12.87 -8.85
N ASN A 180 -8.16 12.84 -9.85
CA ASN A 180 -8.54 12.58 -11.24
C ASN A 180 -9.10 11.17 -11.42
N ALA A 181 -8.57 10.19 -10.70
CA ALA A 181 -9.09 8.82 -10.72
C ALA A 181 -10.52 8.75 -10.18
N ILE A 182 -10.81 9.45 -9.09
CA ILE A 182 -12.15 9.50 -8.48
C ILE A 182 -13.13 10.21 -9.41
N SER A 183 -12.76 11.37 -9.94
CA SER A 183 -13.59 12.13 -10.89
C SER A 183 -13.91 11.30 -12.13
N TYR A 184 -12.92 10.61 -12.70
CA TYR A 184 -13.13 9.71 -13.83
C TYR A 184 -14.16 8.61 -13.54
N ILE A 185 -14.13 8.03 -12.33
CA ILE A 185 -15.10 7.01 -11.94
C ILE A 185 -16.51 7.62 -11.84
N GLY A 186 -16.64 8.78 -11.20
CA GLY A 186 -17.91 9.50 -11.13
C GLY A 186 -18.51 9.77 -12.52
N ASP A 187 -17.70 10.33 -13.43
CA ASP A 187 -18.10 10.62 -14.82
C ASP A 187 -18.48 9.34 -15.59
N ARG A 188 -17.75 8.24 -15.36
CA ARG A 188 -17.96 7.01 -16.12
C ARG A 188 -19.17 6.21 -15.65
N THR A 189 -19.48 6.21 -14.36
CA THR A 189 -20.52 5.35 -13.75
C THR A 189 -21.76 6.11 -13.33
N GLY A 190 -21.72 7.45 -13.30
CA GLY A 190 -22.79 8.30 -12.77
C GLY A 190 -22.83 8.35 -11.24
N ALA A 191 -21.75 7.91 -10.57
CA ALA A 191 -21.62 8.07 -9.13
C ALA A 191 -21.33 9.53 -8.78
N THR A 192 -21.85 9.99 -7.64
CA THR A 192 -21.64 11.36 -7.17
C THR A 192 -20.33 11.45 -6.41
N VAL A 193 -19.46 12.39 -6.77
CA VAL A 193 -18.24 12.68 -6.02
C VAL A 193 -18.52 13.87 -5.09
N VAL A 194 -18.31 13.67 -3.79
CA VAL A 194 -18.50 14.70 -2.75
C VAL A 194 -17.18 15.04 -2.10
N GLU A 195 -16.95 16.32 -1.86
CA GLU A 195 -15.71 16.84 -1.29
C GLU A 195 -15.93 17.32 0.15
N ILE A 196 -15.05 16.90 1.06
CA ILE A 196 -14.96 17.41 2.44
C ILE A 196 -13.95 18.56 2.45
N PRO A 197 -14.37 19.78 2.82
CA PRO A 197 -13.46 20.91 2.91
C PRO A 197 -12.50 20.75 4.09
N MET A 198 -11.20 20.91 3.82
CA MET A 198 -10.14 21.01 4.82
C MET A 198 -9.34 22.30 4.59
N ASN A 199 -9.56 23.30 5.44
CA ASN A 199 -8.92 24.60 5.35
C ASN A 199 -7.71 24.67 6.28
N LEU A 200 -6.52 24.40 5.76
CA LEU A 200 -5.29 24.38 6.55
C LEU A 200 -4.77 25.81 6.87
N PRO A 201 -4.19 26.04 8.07
CA PRO A 201 -4.10 25.10 9.19
C PRO A 201 -5.45 24.94 9.92
N CYS A 202 -5.84 23.70 10.23
CA CYS A 202 -7.04 23.39 11.02
C CYS A 202 -6.73 22.39 12.13
N SER A 203 -7.58 22.33 13.15
CA SER A 203 -7.44 21.33 14.21
C SER A 203 -7.91 19.94 13.75
N ASN A 204 -7.43 18.89 14.40
CA ASN A 204 -7.94 17.53 14.18
C ASN A 204 -9.46 17.45 14.41
N GLN A 205 -9.98 18.21 15.37
CA GLN A 205 -11.42 18.26 15.64
C GLN A 205 -12.18 18.85 14.45
N ASN A 206 -11.67 19.93 13.83
CA ASN A 206 -12.31 20.49 12.63
C ASN A 206 -12.34 19.51 11.45
N ILE A 207 -11.30 18.69 11.28
CA ILE A 207 -11.26 17.65 10.25
C ILE A 207 -12.35 16.60 10.51
N ILE A 208 -12.45 16.13 11.76
CA ILE A 208 -13.45 15.14 12.17
C ILE A 208 -14.86 15.71 12.00
N ASP A 209 -15.11 16.94 12.45
CA ASP A 209 -16.40 17.59 12.36
C ASP A 209 -16.82 17.77 10.90
N SER A 210 -15.92 18.25 10.04
CA SER A 210 -16.20 18.40 8.61
C SER A 210 -16.55 17.06 7.96
N ALA A 211 -15.81 16.00 8.27
CA ALA A 211 -16.10 14.66 7.76
C ALA A 211 -17.46 14.14 8.25
N LYS A 212 -17.75 14.28 9.56
CA LYS A 212 -19.04 13.86 10.15
C LYS A 212 -20.20 14.60 9.52
N THR A 213 -20.13 15.92 9.43
CA THR A 213 -21.18 16.75 8.83
C THR A 213 -21.46 16.33 7.38
N THR A 214 -20.43 16.11 6.57
CA THR A 214 -20.60 15.65 5.19
C THR A 214 -21.24 14.25 5.13
N ILE A 215 -20.78 13.31 5.97
CA ILE A 215 -21.34 11.96 6.01
C ILE A 215 -22.81 11.97 6.46
N GLU A 216 -23.16 12.77 7.46
CA GLU A 216 -24.54 12.93 7.94
C GLU A 216 -25.46 13.54 6.87
N GLN A 217 -24.97 14.53 6.11
CA GLN A 217 -25.72 15.10 4.97
C GLN A 217 -26.01 14.06 3.89
N ILE A 218 -25.03 13.20 3.58
CA ILE A 218 -25.21 12.09 2.63
C ILE A 218 -26.22 11.08 3.18
N ALA A 219 -26.10 10.70 4.46
CA ALA A 219 -26.99 9.73 5.10
C ALA A 219 -28.45 10.20 5.19
N ASN A 220 -28.68 11.51 5.29
CA ASN A 220 -30.03 12.10 5.30
C ASN A 220 -30.65 12.24 3.91
N SER A 221 -29.91 11.95 2.84
CA SER A 221 -30.40 12.01 1.46
C SER A 221 -30.94 10.64 1.03
N PRO A 222 -32.23 10.52 0.64
CA PRO A 222 -32.85 9.22 0.38
C PRO A 222 -32.29 8.49 -0.86
N ASP A 223 -31.74 9.24 -1.81
CA ASP A 223 -31.25 8.72 -3.09
C ASP A 223 -29.74 8.45 -3.12
N LEU A 224 -29.03 8.73 -2.01
CA LEU A 224 -27.57 8.66 -1.95
C LEU A 224 -27.09 7.56 -1.00
N LYS A 225 -26.06 6.83 -1.42
CA LYS A 225 -25.41 5.79 -0.64
C LYS A 225 -23.90 5.99 -0.64
N LEU A 226 -23.32 6.28 0.53
CA LEU A 226 -21.87 6.31 0.68
C LEU A 226 -21.28 4.92 0.38
N LYS A 227 -20.37 4.86 -0.58
CA LYS A 227 -19.77 3.60 -1.06
C LYS A 227 -18.27 3.55 -0.92
N PHE A 228 -17.60 4.70 -1.05
CA PHE A 228 -16.17 4.79 -0.91
C PHE A 228 -15.78 6.14 -0.30
N ALA A 229 -14.72 6.15 0.49
CA ALA A 229 -14.15 7.38 1.08
C ALA A 229 -12.62 7.30 1.05
N ILE A 230 -11.97 8.41 0.69
CA ILE A 230 -10.50 8.50 0.57
C ILE A 230 -9.94 9.88 0.93
#